data_AF-A0A8E6L4Z7-F1
#
_entry.id   AF-A0A8E6L4Z7-F1
#
_cell.length_a   1.000
_cell.length_b   1.000
_cell.length_c   1.000
_cell.angle_alpha   90.00
_cell.angle_beta   90.00
_cell.angle_gamma   90.00
#
_symmetry.space_group_name_H-M   'P 1'
#
loop_
_entity.id
_entity.type
_entity.pdbx_description
1 polymer ?
#
loop_
_entity_poly.entity_id
_entity_poly.type
_entity_poly.pdbx_seq_one_letter_code
_entity_poly.pdbx_strand_id
1 'polypeptide(L)'
;MEIIAKGDAEPAPTKMGSRCRQPFGDKAQSLKRELVASGLLAQDESIACFKFLDCFGCEFQALVAEVDDIWCMLSFRESLTESLQRPAINHHLPVTRINDVMGKIQIMLAEVERDYPDVYAKAIGKLNVQAHPLWDDENSVADLYDIW
;
A
#
# COMPACT_ATOMS: atom_id res chain seq x y z
N MET A 1 4.47 10.90 -1.85
CA MET A 1 4.04 9.92 -2.86
C MET A 1 3.67 10.68 -4.11
N GLU A 2 4.04 10.17 -5.27
CA GLU A 2 3.85 10.83 -6.56
C GLU A 2 2.94 9.99 -7.46
N ILE A 3 2.09 10.63 -8.26
CA ILE A 3 1.27 9.96 -9.27
C ILE A 3 2.05 9.95 -10.58
N ILE A 4 2.35 8.74 -11.08
CA ILE A 4 3.15 8.58 -12.30
C ILE A 4 2.22 8.33 -13.50
N ALA A 5 2.43 9.11 -14.56
CA ALA A 5 1.71 8.97 -15.84
C ALA A 5 2.29 7.81 -16.67
N LYS A 6 1.49 7.26 -17.58
CA LYS A 6 1.88 6.14 -18.43
C LYS A 6 3.01 6.55 -19.40
N GLY A 7 4.22 5.99 -19.22
CA GLY A 7 5.37 6.19 -20.12
C GLY A 7 6.74 6.37 -19.47
N ASP A 8 6.80 6.60 -18.15
CA ASP A 8 8.06 6.67 -17.41
C ASP A 8 8.62 5.28 -17.05
N ALA A 9 9.89 5.20 -16.63
CA ALA A 9 10.48 3.95 -16.14
C ALA A 9 9.66 3.40 -14.96
N GLU A 10 9.01 2.26 -15.18
CA GLU A 10 7.97 1.76 -14.28
C GLU A 10 8.58 1.31 -12.95
N PRO A 11 8.15 1.87 -11.79
CA PRO A 11 8.68 1.45 -10.51
C PRO A 11 8.24 0.03 -10.16
N ALA A 12 9.07 -0.66 -9.36
CA ALA A 12 8.84 -2.06 -9.03
C ALA A 12 7.51 -2.25 -8.27
N PRO A 13 6.70 -3.26 -8.63
CA PRO A 13 5.47 -3.56 -7.92
C PRO A 13 5.78 -4.01 -6.50
N THR A 14 4.99 -3.53 -5.55
CA THR A 14 5.01 -3.99 -4.17
C THR A 14 3.92 -5.05 -3.98
N LYS A 15 4.03 -5.85 -2.91
CA LYS A 15 2.97 -6.80 -2.52
C LYS A 15 1.62 -6.11 -2.23
N MET A 16 1.61 -4.79 -2.12
CA MET A 16 0.44 -3.98 -1.78
C MET A 16 -0.25 -3.36 -3.00
N GLY A 17 0.22 -3.69 -4.21
CA GLY A 17 -0.30 -3.12 -5.46
C GLY A 17 0.02 -1.63 -5.66
N SER A 18 0.87 -1.03 -4.82
CA SER A 18 1.54 0.25 -5.13
C SER A 18 2.93 0.00 -5.70
N ARG A 19 3.59 1.03 -6.23
CA ARG A 19 4.92 0.90 -6.84
C ARG A 19 5.99 1.58 -6.00
N CYS A 20 7.21 1.07 -6.03
CA CYS A 20 8.37 1.64 -5.34
C CYS A 20 9.51 1.94 -6.32
N ARG A 21 10.01 3.18 -6.29
CA ARG A 21 11.14 3.64 -7.12
C ARG A 21 12.49 3.16 -6.62
N GLN A 22 12.59 2.84 -5.32
CA GLN A 22 13.85 2.42 -4.71
C GLN A 22 13.63 1.24 -3.74
N PRO A 23 13.18 0.07 -4.25
CA PRO A 23 12.81 -1.07 -3.41
C PRO A 23 13.99 -1.65 -2.62
N PHE A 24 15.23 -1.46 -3.07
CA PHE A 24 16.45 -1.96 -2.43
C PHE A 24 17.37 -0.83 -1.89
N GLY A 25 16.81 0.35 -1.63
CA GLY A 25 17.53 1.52 -1.12
C GLY A 25 17.90 1.47 0.35
N ASP A 26 18.27 2.62 0.91
CA ASP A 26 18.75 2.73 2.29
C ASP A 26 17.76 2.20 3.34
N LYS A 27 16.45 2.40 3.12
CA LYS A 27 15.40 1.83 3.98
C LYS A 27 15.41 0.30 3.97
N ALA A 28 15.62 -0.30 2.80
CA ALA A 28 15.73 -1.75 2.66
C ALA A 28 17.01 -2.28 3.33
N GLN A 29 18.11 -1.54 3.25
CA GLN A 29 19.36 -1.87 3.94
C GLN A 29 19.23 -1.76 5.47
N SER A 30 18.53 -0.74 5.97
CA SER A 30 18.25 -0.60 7.41
C SER A 30 17.41 -1.78 7.92
N LEU A 31 16.36 -2.13 7.18
CA LEU A 31 15.50 -3.28 7.49
C LEU A 31 16.27 -4.60 7.44
N LYS A 32 17.12 -4.78 6.43
CA LYS A 32 18.03 -5.94 6.34
C LYS A 32 18.88 -6.05 7.61
N ARG A 33 19.50 -4.96 8.07
CA ARG A 33 20.32 -4.96 9.29
C ARG A 33 19.51 -5.34 10.53
N GLU A 34 18.28 -4.83 10.67
CA GLU A 34 17.37 -5.20 11.76
C GLU A 34 17.05 -6.70 11.77
N LEU A 35 16.69 -7.26 10.61
CA LEU A 35 16.32 -8.67 10.47
C LEU A 35 17.51 -9.63 10.61
N VAL A 36 18.68 -9.24 10.12
CA VAL A 36 19.92 -10.00 10.33
C VAL A 36 20.28 -10.01 11.81
N ALA A 37 20.14 -8.87 12.51
CA ALA A 37 20.42 -8.78 13.93
C ALA A 37 19.44 -9.60 14.79
N SER A 38 18.19 -9.75 14.36
CA SER A 38 17.19 -10.60 15.03
C SER A 38 17.25 -12.08 14.63
N GLY A 39 18.13 -12.45 13.69
CA GLY A 39 18.27 -13.83 13.19
C GLY A 39 17.15 -14.27 12.25
N LEU A 40 16.32 -13.34 11.76
CA LEU A 40 15.21 -13.60 10.84
C LEU A 40 15.62 -13.57 9.35
N LEU A 41 16.85 -13.16 9.05
CA LEU A 41 17.38 -13.08 7.69
C LEU A 41 18.88 -13.40 7.71
N ALA A 42 19.36 -14.16 6.73
CA ALA A 42 20.79 -14.42 6.57
C ALA A 42 21.54 -13.20 6.02
N GLN A 43 22.84 -13.12 6.30
CA GLN A 43 23.71 -12.01 5.86
C GLN A 43 23.75 -11.84 4.34
N ASP A 44 23.69 -12.93 3.60
CA ASP A 44 23.75 -12.98 2.13
C ASP A 44 22.40 -12.73 1.45
N GLU A 45 21.29 -12.77 2.19
CA GLU A 45 19.96 -12.51 1.64
C GLU A 45 19.69 -11.02 1.41
N SER A 46 18.98 -10.69 0.34
CA SER A 46 18.51 -9.33 0.03
C SER A 46 17.00 -9.24 0.26
N ILE A 47 16.54 -8.14 0.87
CA ILE A 47 15.13 -7.88 1.10
C ILE A 47 14.74 -6.51 0.55
N ALA A 48 13.55 -6.41 -0.04
CA ALA A 48 12.98 -5.14 -0.45
C ALA A 48 12.40 -4.39 0.77
N CYS A 49 12.29 -3.07 0.71
CA CYS A 49 11.59 -2.31 1.74
C CYS A 49 10.09 -2.71 1.78
N PHE A 50 9.60 -3.22 2.92
CA PHE A 50 8.22 -3.69 3.05
C PHE A 50 7.47 -3.16 4.29
N LYS A 51 8.01 -2.18 5.03
CA LYS A 51 7.29 -1.59 6.19
C LYS A 51 6.04 -0.85 5.71
N PHE A 52 4.91 -1.55 5.84
CA PHE A 52 3.66 -1.29 5.15
C PHE A 52 3.11 0.13 5.31
N LEU A 53 2.88 0.58 6.54
CA LEU A 53 2.34 1.91 6.82
C LEU A 53 3.37 3.02 6.53
N ASP A 54 4.65 2.71 6.70
CA ASP A 54 5.74 3.66 6.46
C ASP A 54 5.91 3.99 4.97
N CYS A 55 5.46 3.09 4.09
CA CYS A 55 5.43 3.35 2.65
C CYS A 55 4.59 4.59 2.34
N PHE A 56 3.43 4.79 2.99
CA PHE A 56 2.55 5.92 2.69
C PHE A 56 3.17 7.28 3.07
N GLY A 57 4.25 7.30 3.88
CA GLY A 57 5.09 8.48 4.13
C GLY A 57 6.35 8.54 3.30
N CYS A 58 6.62 7.56 2.45
CA CYS A 58 7.84 7.42 1.69
C CYS A 58 7.81 8.27 0.40
N GLU A 59 8.91 8.97 0.13
CA GLU A 59 9.13 9.70 -1.13
C GLU A 59 9.24 8.77 -2.35
N PHE A 60 9.71 7.53 -2.13
CA PHE A 60 9.90 6.54 -3.19
C PHE A 60 8.64 5.76 -3.54
N GLN A 61 7.57 5.85 -2.73
CA GLN A 61 6.29 5.25 -3.10
C GLN A 61 5.65 6.07 -4.23
N ALA A 62 5.07 5.35 -5.18
CA ALA A 62 4.31 5.90 -6.28
C ALA A 62 2.99 5.14 -6.45
N LEU A 63 1.96 5.87 -6.86
CA LEU A 63 0.71 5.31 -7.36
C LEU A 63 0.67 5.56 -8.86
N VAL A 64 0.54 4.49 -9.65
CA VAL A 64 0.43 4.62 -11.10
C VAL A 64 -1.03 4.87 -11.44
N ALA A 65 -1.29 5.83 -12.33
CA ALA A 65 -2.65 6.11 -12.81
C ALA A 65 -3.12 5.04 -13.82
N GLU A 66 -3.11 3.78 -13.40
CA GLU A 66 -3.59 2.62 -14.15
C GLU A 66 -4.76 1.96 -13.43
N VAL A 67 -5.69 1.38 -14.20
CA VAL A 67 -6.97 0.90 -13.67
C VAL A 67 -6.77 -0.13 -12.55
N ASP A 68 -5.80 -1.03 -12.69
CA ASP A 68 -5.54 -2.08 -11.70
C ASP A 68 -4.87 -1.52 -10.43
N ASP A 69 -3.89 -0.62 -10.56
CA ASP A 69 -3.27 0.04 -9.39
C ASP A 69 -4.28 0.89 -8.61
N ILE A 70 -5.16 1.63 -9.30
CA ILE A 70 -6.22 2.42 -8.66
C ILE A 70 -7.29 1.53 -8.02
N TRP A 71 -7.70 0.45 -8.70
CA TRP A 71 -8.65 -0.52 -8.14
C TRP A 71 -8.09 -1.22 -6.90
N CYS A 72 -6.80 -1.56 -6.91
CA CYS A 72 -6.11 -2.09 -5.74
C CYS A 72 -6.11 -1.09 -4.57
N MET A 73 -5.81 0.19 -4.83
CA MET A 73 -5.81 1.23 -3.81
C MET A 73 -7.22 1.51 -3.25
N LEU A 74 -8.25 1.49 -4.10
CA LEU A 74 -9.65 1.62 -3.69
C LEU A 74 -10.08 0.46 -2.79
N SER A 75 -9.77 -0.78 -3.19
CA SER A 75 -10.09 -1.98 -2.41
C SER A 75 -9.40 -1.94 -1.04
N PHE A 76 -8.11 -1.55 -1.03
CA PHE A 76 -7.37 -1.39 0.22
C PHE A 76 -8.02 -0.39 1.19
N ARG A 77 -8.53 0.73 0.68
CA ARG A 77 -9.24 1.75 1.48
C ARG A 77 -10.51 1.19 2.12
N GLU A 78 -11.28 0.38 1.39
CA GLU A 78 -12.49 -0.27 1.91
C GLU A 78 -12.12 -1.27 3.01
N SER A 79 -11.16 -2.15 2.75
CA SER A 79 -10.72 -3.14 3.74
C SER A 79 -10.15 -2.50 5.01
N LEU A 80 -9.43 -1.38 4.91
CA LEU A 80 -8.99 -0.60 6.09
C LEU A 80 -10.16 -0.03 6.87
N THR A 81 -11.16 0.50 6.17
CA THR A 81 -12.35 1.12 6.78
C THR A 81 -13.17 0.08 7.52
N GLU A 82 -13.38 -1.09 6.92
CA GLU A 82 -14.07 -2.22 7.54
C GLU A 82 -13.31 -2.73 8.78
N SER A 83 -11.98 -2.81 8.69
CA SER A 83 -11.14 -3.28 9.80
C SER A 83 -11.21 -2.33 11.01
N LEU A 84 -11.26 -1.02 10.79
CA LEU A 84 -11.43 -0.02 11.85
C LEU A 84 -12.79 -0.11 12.56
N GLN A 85 -13.82 -0.63 11.89
CA GLN A 85 -15.14 -0.83 12.49
C GLN A 85 -15.19 -2.07 13.39
N ARG A 86 -14.18 -2.95 13.35
CA ARG A 86 -14.11 -4.18 14.15
C ARG A 86 -13.45 -3.89 15.52
N PRO A 87 -14.17 -3.97 16.65
CA PRO A 87 -13.64 -3.62 17.97
C PRO A 87 -12.43 -4.48 18.39
N ALA A 88 -12.40 -5.75 18.00
CA ALA A 88 -11.31 -6.68 18.29
C ALA A 88 -9.98 -6.27 17.63
N ILE A 89 -10.05 -5.58 16.49
CA ILE A 89 -8.87 -5.11 15.77
C ILE A 89 -8.45 -3.73 16.32
N ASN A 90 -9.41 -2.82 16.52
CA ASN A 90 -9.16 -1.44 16.94
C ASN A 90 -8.32 -1.29 18.23
N HIS A 91 -8.37 -2.28 19.15
CA HIS A 91 -7.58 -2.25 20.39
C HIS A 91 -6.06 -2.39 20.19
N HIS A 92 -5.61 -3.00 19.08
CA HIS A 92 -4.19 -3.22 18.79
C HIS A 92 -3.63 -2.22 17.77
N LEU A 93 -4.48 -1.32 17.25
CA LEU A 93 -4.13 -0.45 16.16
C LEU A 93 -3.65 0.93 16.63
N PRO A 94 -2.54 1.46 16.09
CA PRO A 94 -2.18 2.85 16.26
C PRO A 94 -3.15 3.72 15.41
N VAL A 95 -4.35 3.99 15.94
CA VAL A 95 -5.46 4.69 15.26
C VAL A 95 -4.99 5.97 14.57
N THR A 96 -4.09 6.74 15.19
CA THR A 96 -3.50 7.94 14.61
C THR A 96 -2.78 7.64 13.28
N ARG A 97 -1.94 6.60 13.23
CA ARG A 97 -1.23 6.23 12.00
C ARG A 97 -2.18 5.75 10.91
N ILE A 98 -3.25 5.04 11.27
CA ILE A 98 -4.22 4.58 10.28
C ILE A 98 -5.00 5.75 9.70
N ASN A 99 -5.41 6.70 10.54
CA ASN A 99 -6.04 7.93 10.08
C ASN A 99 -5.12 8.72 9.14
N ASP A 100 -3.82 8.79 9.43
CA ASP A 100 -2.84 9.45 8.55
C ASP A 100 -2.74 8.73 7.19
N VAL A 101 -2.72 7.40 7.18
CA VAL A 101 -2.69 6.59 5.95
C VAL A 101 -3.98 6.76 5.16
N MET A 102 -5.14 6.69 5.81
CA MET A 102 -6.45 6.89 5.20
C MET A 102 -6.58 8.28 4.57
N GLY A 103 -6.14 9.33 5.28
CA GLY A 103 -6.15 10.70 4.77
C GLY A 103 -5.28 10.85 3.51
N LYS A 104 -4.09 10.22 3.50
CA LYS A 104 -3.22 10.22 2.33
C LYS A 104 -3.83 9.49 1.14
N ILE A 105 -4.43 8.33 1.36
CA ILE A 105 -5.13 7.58 0.30
C ILE A 105 -6.26 8.41 -0.29
N GLN A 106 -7.05 9.10 0.54
CA GLN A 106 -8.13 9.96 0.08
C GLN A 106 -7.62 11.11 -0.80
N ILE A 107 -6.55 11.79 -0.39
CA ILE A 107 -5.95 12.87 -1.18
C ILE A 107 -5.52 12.33 -2.56
N MET A 108 -4.84 11.19 -2.61
CA MET A 108 -4.35 10.61 -3.87
C MET A 108 -5.49 10.19 -4.78
N LEU A 109 -6.52 9.53 -4.25
CA LEU A 109 -7.67 9.12 -5.04
C LEU A 109 -8.42 10.33 -5.59
N ALA A 110 -8.50 11.44 -4.83
CA ALA A 110 -9.08 12.69 -5.31
C ALA A 110 -8.24 13.34 -6.43
N GLU A 111 -6.91 13.28 -6.34
CA GLU A 111 -6.02 13.73 -7.42
C GLU A 111 -6.18 12.87 -8.68
N VAL A 112 -6.27 11.54 -8.52
CA VAL A 112 -6.51 10.61 -9.63
C VAL A 112 -7.88 10.83 -10.26
N GLU A 113 -8.94 11.03 -9.46
CA GLU A 113 -10.28 11.33 -9.95
C GLU A 113 -10.32 12.64 -10.75
N ARG A 114 -9.56 13.65 -10.31
CA ARG A 114 -9.44 14.95 -10.98
C ARG A 114 -8.63 14.86 -12.28
N ASP A 115 -7.46 14.24 -12.24
CA ASP A 115 -6.47 14.30 -13.31
C ASP A 115 -6.60 13.13 -14.32
N TYR A 116 -7.17 12.01 -13.88
CA TYR A 116 -7.35 10.78 -14.66
C TYR A 116 -8.78 10.18 -14.49
N PRO A 117 -9.84 10.96 -14.76
CA PRO A 117 -11.22 10.57 -14.45
C PRO A 117 -11.65 9.26 -15.13
N ASP A 118 -11.19 9.00 -16.36
CA ASP A 118 -11.50 7.77 -17.09
C ASP A 118 -10.90 6.52 -16.43
N VAL A 119 -9.70 6.63 -15.86
CA VAL A 119 -9.03 5.54 -15.13
C VAL A 119 -9.77 5.28 -13.83
N TYR A 120 -10.08 6.35 -13.10
CA TYR A 120 -10.81 6.27 -11.84
C TYR A 120 -12.20 5.63 -12.01
N ALA A 121 -12.97 6.06 -13.01
CA ALA A 121 -14.30 5.51 -13.30
C ALA A 121 -14.24 4.01 -13.64
N LYS A 122 -13.24 3.57 -14.41
CA LYS A 122 -13.03 2.15 -14.70
C LYS A 122 -12.66 1.34 -13.45
N ALA A 123 -11.80 1.91 -12.59
CA ALA A 123 -11.39 1.26 -11.34
C ALA A 123 -12.57 1.10 -10.37
N ILE A 124 -13.42 2.13 -10.23
CA ILE A 124 -14.69 2.05 -9.49
C ILE A 124 -15.61 1.00 -10.11
N GLY A 125 -15.69 0.93 -11.44
CA GLY A 125 -16.43 -0.10 -12.15
C GLY A 125 -15.99 -1.52 -11.76
N LYS A 126 -14.68 -1.78 -11.61
CA LYS A 126 -14.17 -3.06 -11.12
C LYS A 126 -14.51 -3.29 -9.65
N LEU A 127 -14.33 -2.27 -8.80
CA LEU A 127 -14.63 -2.32 -7.37
C LEU A 127 -16.09 -2.70 -7.09
N ASN A 128 -17.03 -2.11 -7.83
CA ASN A 128 -18.45 -2.41 -7.71
C ASN A 128 -18.82 -3.86 -8.06
N VAL A 129 -17.95 -4.57 -8.79
CA VAL A 129 -18.13 -6.00 -9.09
C VAL A 129 -17.45 -6.85 -8.02
N GLN A 130 -16.22 -6.50 -7.65
CA GLN A 130 -15.43 -7.22 -6.64
C GLN A 130 -14.25 -6.39 -6.14
N ALA A 131 -13.78 -6.75 -4.95
CA ALA A 131 -12.50 -6.28 -4.43
C ALA A 131 -11.34 -6.80 -5.30
N HIS A 132 -10.23 -6.06 -5.27
CA HIS A 132 -8.98 -6.51 -5.85
C HIS A 132 -8.52 -7.79 -5.12
N PRO A 133 -8.02 -8.84 -5.82
CA PRO A 133 -7.65 -10.12 -5.20
C PRO A 133 -6.64 -10.04 -4.05
N LEU A 134 -5.86 -8.97 -3.97
CA LEU A 134 -4.94 -8.69 -2.85
C LEU A 134 -5.66 -8.31 -1.55
N TRP A 135 -6.94 -7.95 -1.63
CA TRP A 135 -7.76 -7.41 -0.55
C TRP A 135 -9.14 -8.08 -0.46
N ASP A 136 -9.32 -9.20 -1.16
CA ASP A 136 -10.60 -9.93 -1.27
C ASP A 136 -10.85 -10.91 -0.10
N ASP A 137 -9.86 -11.10 0.80
CA ASP A 137 -10.03 -11.89 2.02
C ASP A 137 -10.33 -10.98 3.23
N GLU A 138 -11.27 -11.39 4.09
CA GLU A 138 -11.62 -10.73 5.34
C GLU A 138 -10.44 -10.60 6.32
N ASN A 139 -9.39 -11.42 6.12
CA ASN A 139 -8.12 -11.36 6.86
C ASN A 139 -7.03 -10.57 6.15
N SER A 140 -7.21 -10.10 4.91
CA SER A 140 -6.16 -9.40 4.15
C SER A 140 -5.58 -8.20 4.90
N VAL A 141 -6.39 -7.57 5.74
CA VAL A 141 -5.98 -6.44 6.58
C VAL A 141 -5.52 -6.90 7.97
N ALA A 142 -6.02 -8.02 8.48
CA ALA A 142 -5.48 -8.68 9.67
C ALA A 142 -4.03 -9.14 9.47
N ASP A 143 -3.71 -9.66 8.30
CA ASP A 143 -2.35 -10.07 7.91
C ASP A 143 -1.37 -8.88 7.86
N LEU A 144 -1.86 -7.65 7.67
CA LEU A 144 -1.05 -6.43 7.80
C LEU A 144 -0.71 -6.10 9.27
N TYR A 145 -1.47 -6.65 10.21
CA TYR A 145 -1.36 -6.41 11.65
C TYR A 145 -0.58 -7.51 12.39
N ASP A 146 -0.42 -8.70 11.81
CA ASP A 146 0.39 -9.78 12.38
C ASP A 146 1.91 -9.61 12.13
N ILE A 147 2.32 -8.60 11.36
CA ILE A 147 3.74 -8.26 11.10
C ILE A 147 4.26 -7.17 12.07
N TRP A 148 3.73 -7.14 13.30
CA TRP A 148 4.18 -6.26 14.38
C TRP A 148 4.81 -7.04 15.53
#